data_AF-A0A174B184-F1
#
_entry.id   AF-A0A174B184-F1
#
_cell.length_a   1.000
_cell.length_b   1.000
_cell.length_c   1.000
_cell.angle_alpha   90.00
_cell.angle_beta   90.00
_cell.angle_gamma   90.00
#
_symmetry.space_group_name_H-M   'P 1'
#
loop_
_entity.id
_entity.type
_entity.pdbx_description
1 polymer ?
#
loop_
_entity_poly.entity_id
_entity_poly.type
_entity_poly.pdbx_seq_one_letter_code
_entity_poly.pdbx_strand_id
1 'polypeptide(L)'
;MKYPEEMYIDSQIFAGDMDGSESNLTEKVVKIRNSRLCCVCEKQVPKGERMLNQKAIVEGQGWRSCYICLPCVENWLEESGQVEDGGVNERNSF
;
A
#
# COMPACT_ATOMS: atom_id res chain seq x y z
N MET A 1 -2.46 3.07 -11.87
CA MET A 1 -1.45 2.20 -11.27
C MET A 1 -0.16 2.43 -12.01
N LYS A 2 0.81 2.98 -11.31
CA LYS A 2 2.14 3.32 -11.81
C LYS A 2 3.09 2.11 -11.82
N TYR A 3 2.96 1.20 -10.86
CA TYR A 3 3.83 0.04 -10.65
C TYR A 3 3.08 -1.30 -10.89
N PRO A 4 3.78 -2.45 -10.97
CA PRO A 4 3.12 -3.75 -10.97
C PRO A 4 2.41 -4.03 -9.63
N GLU A 5 1.30 -4.80 -9.68
CA GLU A 5 0.44 -5.05 -8.51
C GLU A 5 1.20 -5.67 -7.33
N GLU A 6 2.21 -6.48 -7.61
CA GLU A 6 3.09 -7.11 -6.61
C GLU A 6 3.76 -6.09 -5.68
N MET A 7 4.20 -4.94 -6.20
CA MET A 7 4.84 -3.90 -5.38
C MET A 7 3.85 -3.22 -4.44
N TYR A 8 2.56 -3.18 -4.80
CA TYR A 8 1.53 -2.67 -3.88
C TYR A 8 1.23 -3.68 -2.78
N ILE A 9 1.26 -4.97 -3.11
CA ILE A 9 0.97 -6.07 -2.18
C ILE A 9 2.13 -6.28 -1.19
N ASP A 10 3.37 -5.96 -1.56
CA ASP A 10 4.56 -6.05 -0.68
C ASP A 10 5.00 -4.69 -0.12
N SER A 11 4.15 -3.67 -0.22
CA SER A 11 4.47 -2.32 0.25
C SER A 11 4.60 -2.22 1.76
N GLN A 12 3.92 -3.11 2.50
CA GLN A 12 4.02 -3.25 3.96
C GLN A 12 3.94 -1.91 4.72
N ILE A 13 3.13 -0.96 4.22
CA ILE A 13 3.04 0.43 4.71
C ILE A 13 2.95 0.55 6.24
N PHE A 14 2.26 -0.40 6.87
CA PHE A 14 2.03 -0.40 8.31
C PHE A 14 2.77 -1.51 9.07
N ALA A 15 3.48 -2.42 8.39
CA ALA A 15 4.08 -3.60 9.03
C ALA A 15 5.29 -3.27 9.94
N GLY A 16 5.74 -2.01 9.96
CA GLY A 16 6.80 -1.53 10.85
C GLY A 16 6.34 -0.50 11.89
N ASP A 17 5.07 -0.07 11.85
CA ASP A 17 4.54 0.97 12.73
C ASP A 17 3.70 0.40 13.90
N MET A 18 3.27 -0.87 13.80
CA MET A 18 2.70 -1.61 14.92
C MET A 18 3.78 -2.39 15.67
N ASP A 19 3.63 -2.49 17.00
CA ASP A 19 4.54 -3.08 18.00
C ASP A 19 4.78 -4.60 17.84
N GLY A 20 5.01 -5.10 16.62
CA GLY A 20 5.25 -6.52 16.32
C GLY A 20 4.14 -7.48 16.75
N SER A 21 2.99 -6.94 17.19
CA SER A 21 1.85 -7.68 17.76
C SER A 21 0.87 -8.15 16.68
N GLU A 22 1.30 -8.09 15.42
CA GLU A 22 0.51 -8.45 14.26
C GLU A 22 0.98 -9.77 13.65
N SER A 23 0.02 -10.61 13.28
CA SER A 23 0.28 -11.90 12.65
C SER A 23 -0.63 -12.08 11.44
N ASN A 24 -0.20 -12.91 10.48
CA ASN A 24 -0.93 -13.21 9.24
C ASN A 24 -1.26 -11.96 8.42
N LEU A 25 -0.28 -11.06 8.25
CA LEU A 25 -0.40 -9.91 7.35
C LEU A 25 -0.74 -10.40 5.93
N THR A 26 -1.83 -9.89 5.38
CA THR A 26 -2.29 -10.20 4.02
C THR A 26 -2.62 -8.90 3.32
N GLU A 27 -1.98 -8.68 2.19
CA GLU A 27 -2.16 -7.50 1.36
C GLU A 27 -2.76 -7.90 0.02
N LYS A 28 -3.73 -7.12 -0.45
CA LYS A 28 -4.36 -7.36 -1.75
C LYS A 28 -4.92 -6.09 -2.33
N VAL A 29 -4.61 -5.83 -3.59
CA VAL A 29 -5.33 -4.80 -4.35
C VAL A 29 -6.72 -5.32 -4.69
N VAL A 30 -7.74 -4.58 -4.28
CA VAL A 30 -9.15 -4.91 -4.53
C VAL A 30 -9.86 -3.74 -5.21
N LYS A 31 -10.78 -4.06 -6.12
CA LYS A 31 -11.72 -3.08 -6.68
C LYS A 31 -12.86 -2.86 -5.68
N ILE A 32 -12.98 -1.64 -5.15
CA ILE A 32 -14.02 -1.31 -4.17
C ILE A 32 -15.39 -1.19 -4.85
N ARG A 33 -16.42 -1.77 -4.21
CA ARG A 33 -17.80 -1.74 -4.73
C ARG A 33 -18.65 -0.60 -4.16
N ASN A 34 -18.22 -0.05 -3.02
CA ASN A 34 -18.79 1.12 -2.35
C ASN A 34 -17.66 2.13 -2.12
N SER A 35 -17.99 3.41 -1.94
CA SER A 35 -16.99 4.40 -1.55
C SER A 35 -16.34 4.02 -0.21
N ARG A 36 -15.03 4.23 -0.10
CA ARG A 36 -14.23 3.91 1.10
C ARG A 36 -13.32 5.07 1.44
N LEU A 37 -13.02 5.25 2.72
CA LEU A 37 -12.00 6.20 3.17
C LEU A 37 -10.62 5.54 3.13
N CYS A 38 -9.62 6.30 2.69
CA CYS A 38 -8.22 5.91 2.79
C CYS A 38 -7.75 6.01 4.24
N CYS A 39 -7.05 5.00 4.74
CA CYS A 39 -6.51 4.99 6.09
C CYS A 39 -5.35 5.97 6.30
N VAL A 40 -4.66 6.38 5.22
CA VAL A 40 -3.47 7.25 5.30
C VAL A 40 -3.84 8.72 5.17
N CYS A 41 -4.55 9.08 4.10
CA CYS A 41 -4.89 10.49 3.82
C CYS A 41 -6.34 10.86 4.16
N GLU A 42 -7.12 9.92 4.69
CA GLU A 42 -8.54 10.11 5.08
C GLU A 42 -9.47 10.58 3.94
N LYS A 43 -8.98 10.55 2.70
CA LYS A 43 -9.77 10.93 1.52
C LYS A 43 -10.76 9.83 1.16
N GLN A 44 -11.93 10.24 0.70
CA GLN A 44 -12.93 9.33 0.15
C GLN A 44 -12.56 8.93 -1.28
N VAL A 45 -12.46 7.63 -1.51
CA VAL A 45 -12.26 7.02 -2.81
C VAL A 45 -13.61 6.55 -3.35
N PRO A 46 -14.00 6.92 -4.59
CA PRO A 46 -15.29 6.58 -5.16
C PRO A 46 -15.41 5.09 -5.50
N LYS A 47 -16.65 4.60 -5.61
CA LYS A 47 -16.93 3.21 -6.02
C LYS A 47 -16.30 2.90 -7.38
N GLY A 48 -15.87 1.67 -7.58
CA GLY A 48 -15.28 1.22 -8.84
C GLY A 48 -13.77 1.46 -8.95
N GLU A 49 -13.18 2.21 -8.02
CA GLU A 49 -11.73 2.37 -7.95
C GLU A 49 -11.03 1.16 -7.34
N ARG A 50 -9.70 1.11 -7.52
CA ARG A 50 -8.83 0.10 -6.88
C ARG A 50 -8.18 0.71 -5.63
N MET A 51 -8.08 -0.09 -4.58
CA MET A 51 -7.41 0.26 -3.33
C MET A 51 -6.63 -0.95 -2.82
N LEU A 52 -5.55 -0.70 -2.09
CA LEU A 52 -4.86 -1.73 -1.32
C LEU A 52 -5.69 -2.05 -0.08
N ASN A 53 -6.04 -3.31 0.10
CA ASN A 53 -6.64 -3.84 1.31
C ASN A 53 -5.58 -4.61 2.07
N GLN A 54 -5.16 -4.06 3.20
CA GLN A 54 -4.23 -4.71 4.10
C GLN A 54 -5.01 -5.25 5.29
N LYS A 55 -4.77 -6.52 5.62
CA LYS A 55 -5.39 -7.21 6.76
C LYS A 55 -4.32 -7.78 7.64
N ALA A 56 -4.50 -7.65 8.94
CA ALA A 56 -3.64 -8.26 9.93
C ALA A 56 -4.47 -8.74 11.11
N ILE A 57 -3.99 -9.75 11.81
CA ILE A 57 -4.52 -10.13 13.13
C ILE A 57 -3.73 -9.35 14.15
N VAL A 58 -4.38 -8.41 14.83
CA VAL A 58 -3.77 -7.64 15.92
C VAL A 58 -4.09 -8.32 17.24
N GLU A 59 -3.07 -8.60 18.05
CA GLU A 59 -3.25 -9.21 19.37
C GLU A 59 -4.24 -8.41 20.24
N GLY A 60 -5.21 -9.09 20.84
CA GLY A 60 -6.27 -8.47 21.65
C GLY A 60 -7.39 -7.78 20.86
N GLN A 61 -7.25 -7.55 19.55
CA GLN A 61 -8.27 -6.91 18.71
C GLN A 61 -8.81 -7.81 17.58
N GLY A 62 -8.10 -8.89 17.26
CA GLY A 62 -8.46 -9.84 16.21
C GLY A 62 -8.20 -9.29 14.80
N TRP A 63 -8.97 -9.76 13.82
CA TRP A 63 -8.81 -9.36 12.43
C TRP A 63 -9.13 -7.88 12.22
N ARG A 64 -8.12 -7.13 11.81
CA ARG A 64 -8.24 -5.75 11.36
C ARG A 64 -8.00 -5.68 9.86
N SER A 65 -8.66 -4.72 9.21
CA SER A 65 -8.46 -4.45 7.80
C SER A 65 -8.50 -2.95 7.52
N CYS A 66 -7.51 -2.47 6.77
CA CYS A 66 -7.39 -1.08 6.36
C CYS A 66 -7.44 -0.99 4.83
N TYR A 67 -8.01 0.10 4.32
CA TYR A 67 -8.05 0.40 2.89
C TYR A 67 -7.15 1.60 2.62
N ILE A 68 -6.21 1.46 1.69
CA ILE A 68 -5.24 2.49 1.34
C ILE A 68 -5.42 2.81 -0.14
N CYS A 69 -5.53 4.09 -0.48
CA CYS A 69 -5.65 4.50 -1.87
C CYS A 69 -4.32 4.30 -2.60
N LEU A 70 -4.36 3.93 -3.88
CA LEU A 70 -3.15 3.68 -4.67
C LEU A 70 -2.15 4.84 -4.67
N PRO A 71 -2.56 6.12 -4.71
CA PRO A 71 -1.61 7.23 -4.62
C PRO A 71 -0.82 7.27 -3.32
N CYS A 72 -1.43 6.91 -2.18
CA CYS A 72 -0.70 6.81 -0.92
C CYS A 72 0.27 5.63 -0.92
N VAL A 73 -0.08 4.53 -1.60
CA VAL A 73 0.86 3.40 -1.76
C VAL A 73 2.03 3.77 -2.65
N GLU A 74 1.77 4.44 -3.77
CA GLU A 74 2.81 4.93 -4.68
C GLU A 74 3.74 5.89 -3.96
N ASN A 75 3.20 6.86 -3.20
CA ASN A 75 4.00 7.79 -2.41
C ASN A 75 4.89 7.06 -1.39
N TRP A 76 4.35 6.07 -0.69
CA TRP A 76 5.15 5.26 0.24
C TRP A 76 6.23 4.45 -0.46
N LEU A 77 5.93 3.81 -1.58
CA LEU A 77 6.92 3.05 -2.34
C LEU A 77 8.09 3.93 -2.78
N GLU A 78 7.79 5.17 -3.17
CA GLU A 78 8.77 6.20 -3.53
C GLU A 78 9.56 6.70 -2.31
N GLU A 79 8.89 6.95 -1.17
CA GLU A 79 9.52 7.39 0.08
C GLU A 79 10.38 6.30 0.75
N SER A 80 9.94 5.04 0.70
CA SER A 80 10.64 3.89 1.27
C SER A 80 11.84 3.44 0.42
N GLY A 81 11.95 3.96 -0.82
CA GLY A 81 12.95 3.55 -1.79
C GLY A 81 12.76 2.12 -2.31
N GLN A 82 11.57 1.51 -2.10
CA GLN A 82 11.25 0.19 -2.64
C GLN A 82 11.08 0.19 -4.16
N VAL A 83 10.83 1.37 -4.74
CA VAL A 83 11.00 1.58 -6.18
C VAL A 83 12.38 2.20 -6.38
N GLU A 84 13.25 1.52 -7.12
CA GLU A 84 14.40 2.22 -7.67
C GLU A 84 13.83 3.34 -8.54
N ASP A 85 14.12 4.60 -8.17
CA ASP A 85 13.98 5.71 -9.11
C ASP A 85 14.61 5.20 -10.39
N GLY A 86 13.84 5.23 -11.49
CA GLY A 86 14.35 4.85 -12.79
C GLY A 86 15.46 5.83 -13.12
N GLY A 87 16.64 5.54 -12.57
CA GLY A 87 17.82 6.34 -12.67
C GLY A 87 17.99 6.49 -14.15
N VAL A 88 17.83 7.72 -14.61
CA VAL A 88 18.27 8.13 -15.93
C VAL A 88 19.63 7.45 -16.08
N ASN A 89 19.70 6.45 -16.96
CA ASN A 89 20.94 5.77 -17.25
C ASN A 89 21.74 6.76 -18.10
N GLU A 90 22.28 7.79 -17.45
CA GLU A 90 23.42 8.56 -17.92
C GLU A 90 24.65 7.64 -17.84
N ARG A 91 24.68 6.65 -18.73
CA ARG A 91 25.88 5.92 -19.16
C ARG A 91 25.68 5.70 -20.66
N ASN A 92 26.42 6.29 -21.58
CA ASN A 92 27.74 6.91 -21.47
C ASN A 92 27.90 7.81 -22.71
N SER A 93 28.49 8.99 -22.53
CA SER A 93 29.17 9.70 -23.61
C SER A 93 30.35 8.87 -24.16
N PHE A 94 30.76 9.23 -25.38
CA PHE A 94 31.84 8.72 -26.24
C PHE A 94 31.48 7.63 -27.25
#